data_AF-A0A8B6Y4Q5-F1
#
_entry.id   AF-A0A8B6Y4Q5-F1
#
_cell.length_a   1.000
_cell.length_b   1.000
_cell.length_c   1.000
_cell.angle_alpha   90.00
_cell.angle_beta   90.00
_cell.angle_gamma   90.00
#
_symmetry.space_group_name_H-M   'P 1'
#
loop_
_entity.id
_entity.type
_entity.pdbx_description
1 polymer ?
#
loop_
_entity_poly.entity_id
_entity_poly.type
_entity_poly.pdbx_seq_one_letter_code
_entity_poly.pdbx_strand_id
1 'polypeptide(L)'
;MVHRTKVVKDTWICFIVCIGLAILSSVFLYQVFAPGTSYRYFLCKQGRLSGSAFFQYIPLQATSLYPQVRGIEFEFSVLMQKTDHPRYKRLNITGVRYYMNIDRCAYKSNTRSSNSVLTNPVTYGHDVFAVDKECYNAFYFKDEKWWRYDFVSWETKQNIFCHPPSTSKNFTWS
;
A
#
# COMPACT_ATOMS: atom_id res chain seq x y z
N MET A 1 -38.96 49.93 8.85
CA MET A 1 -37.65 49.68 8.20
C MET A 1 -36.69 48.78 8.99
N VAL A 2 -36.86 48.58 10.32
CA VAL A 2 -35.95 47.76 11.15
C VAL A 2 -36.03 46.25 10.89
N HIS A 3 -37.14 45.74 10.37
CA HIS A 3 -37.33 44.30 10.14
C HIS A 3 -36.51 43.74 8.96
N ARG A 4 -36.14 44.59 7.99
CA ARG A 4 -35.49 44.17 6.73
C ARG A 4 -33.99 43.89 6.91
N THR A 5 -33.35 44.57 7.85
CA THR A 5 -31.90 44.45 8.11
C THR A 5 -31.53 43.21 8.93
N LYS A 6 -32.44 42.69 9.77
CA LYS A 6 -32.24 41.40 10.47
C LYS A 6 -32.29 40.21 9.50
N VAL A 7 -33.29 40.19 8.60
CA VAL A 7 -33.47 39.09 7.62
C VAL A 7 -32.26 38.95 6.69
N VAL A 8 -31.62 40.05 6.29
CA VAL A 8 -30.43 40.03 5.42
C VAL A 8 -29.18 39.53 6.16
N LYS A 9 -29.06 39.79 7.47
CA LYS A 9 -27.94 39.28 8.27
C LYS A 9 -28.05 37.78 8.52
N ASP A 10 -29.27 37.29 8.79
CA ASP A 10 -29.50 35.87 9.06
C ASP A 10 -29.31 35.01 7.80
N THR A 11 -29.76 35.48 6.63
CA THR A 11 -29.52 34.76 5.36
C THR A 11 -28.04 34.69 4.99
N TRP A 12 -27.25 35.73 5.27
CA TRP A 12 -25.81 35.74 5.05
C TRP A 12 -25.06 34.75 5.95
N ILE A 13 -25.46 34.64 7.22
CA ILE A 13 -24.89 33.66 8.15
C ILE A 13 -25.20 32.23 7.68
N CYS A 14 -26.45 31.95 7.30
CA CYS A 14 -26.82 30.65 6.74
C CYS A 14 -26.00 30.30 5.49
N PHE A 15 -25.77 31.28 4.61
CA PHE A 15 -24.97 31.08 3.41
C PHE A 15 -23.51 30.71 3.74
N ILE A 16 -22.87 31.40 4.67
CA ILE A 16 -21.50 31.09 5.13
C ILE A 16 -21.44 29.69 5.75
N VAL A 17 -22.42 29.34 6.60
CA VAL A 17 -22.49 28.01 7.22
C VAL A 17 -22.64 26.92 6.17
N CYS A 18 -23.51 27.09 5.18
CA CYS A 18 -23.69 26.14 4.08
C CYS A 18 -22.40 25.96 3.27
N ILE A 19 -21.68 27.05 2.96
CA ILE A 19 -20.39 26.96 2.28
C ILE A 19 -19.37 26.20 3.13
N GLY A 20 -19.28 26.52 4.43
CA GLY A 20 -18.38 25.82 5.35
C GLY A 20 -18.66 24.32 5.39
N LEU A 21 -19.93 23.93 5.50
CA LEU A 21 -20.34 22.52 5.47
C LEU A 21 -20.04 21.85 4.13
N ALA A 22 -20.25 22.53 3.00
CA ALA A 22 -19.93 22.00 1.68
C ALA A 22 -18.43 21.74 1.51
N ILE A 23 -17.58 22.65 2.00
CA ILE A 23 -16.11 22.48 1.97
C ILE A 23 -15.70 21.29 2.86
N LEU A 24 -16.18 21.24 4.10
CA LEU A 24 -15.87 20.16 5.03
C LEU A 24 -16.31 18.79 4.49
N SER A 25 -17.52 18.72 3.92
CA SER A 25 -18.03 17.51 3.27
C SER A 25 -17.16 17.12 2.08
N SER A 26 -16.76 18.08 1.25
CA SER A 26 -15.88 17.82 0.09
C SER A 26 -14.52 17.26 0.51
N VAL A 27 -13.91 17.81 1.56
CA VAL A 27 -12.63 17.32 2.12
C VAL A 27 -12.80 15.92 2.69
N PHE A 28 -13.88 15.66 3.42
CA PHE A 28 -14.16 14.34 3.98
C PHE A 28 -14.35 13.30 2.88
N LEU A 29 -15.17 13.60 1.88
CA LEU A 29 -15.39 12.74 0.72
C LEU A 29 -14.08 12.49 -0.03
N TYR A 30 -13.23 13.52 -0.20
CA TYR A 30 -11.92 13.35 -0.81
C TYR A 30 -11.05 12.36 -0.02
N GLN A 31 -10.96 12.48 1.30
CA GLN A 31 -10.18 11.54 2.13
C GLN A 31 -10.67 10.09 2.00
N VAL A 32 -11.98 9.88 1.88
CA VAL A 32 -12.59 8.55 1.75
C VAL A 32 -12.40 7.96 0.35
N PHE A 33 -12.63 8.75 -0.70
CA PHE A 33 -12.72 8.24 -2.06
C PHE A 33 -11.43 8.38 -2.87
N ALA A 34 -10.58 9.37 -2.59
CA ALA A 34 -9.37 9.57 -3.37
C ALA A 34 -8.28 8.53 -3.04
N PRO A 35 -7.54 8.06 -4.04
CA PRO A 35 -6.40 7.16 -3.85
C PRO A 35 -5.24 7.86 -3.15
N GLY A 36 -4.44 7.11 -2.39
CA GLY A 36 -3.22 7.61 -1.75
C GLY A 36 -3.46 8.51 -0.53
N THR A 37 -4.69 8.68 -0.07
CA THR A 37 -5.00 9.47 1.13
C THR A 37 -4.55 8.77 2.41
N SER A 38 -4.35 9.54 3.48
CA SER A 38 -3.98 8.99 4.79
C SER A 38 -5.01 7.99 5.31
N TYR A 39 -6.30 8.21 5.02
CA TYR A 39 -7.36 7.26 5.37
C TYR A 39 -7.23 5.93 4.63
N ARG A 40 -6.89 5.94 3.33
CA ARG A 40 -6.63 4.70 2.57
C ARG A 40 -5.45 3.93 3.14
N TYR A 41 -4.35 4.61 3.44
CA TYR A 41 -3.20 3.99 4.13
C TYR A 41 -3.58 3.40 5.49
N PHE A 42 -4.45 4.09 6.26
CA PHE A 42 -4.95 3.58 7.53
C PHE A 42 -5.75 2.28 7.36
N LEU A 43 -6.69 2.25 6.40
CA LEU A 43 -7.46 1.03 6.08
C LEU A 43 -6.56 -0.13 5.65
N CYS A 44 -5.56 0.14 4.80
CA CYS A 44 -4.58 -0.85 4.37
C CYS A 44 -3.80 -1.45 5.55
N LYS A 45 -3.52 -0.68 6.60
CA LYS A 45 -2.78 -1.14 7.79
C LYS A 45 -3.60 -1.95 8.79
N GLN A 46 -4.94 -1.98 8.70
CA GLN A 46 -5.77 -2.69 9.67
C GLN A 46 -5.52 -4.20 9.65
N GLY A 47 -5.27 -4.82 10.81
CA GLY A 47 -4.99 -6.25 10.95
C GLY A 47 -3.54 -6.65 10.66
N ARG A 48 -2.63 -5.68 10.52
CA ARG A 48 -1.21 -5.94 10.24
C ARG A 48 -0.49 -6.56 11.43
N LEU A 49 0.57 -7.30 11.13
CA LEU A 49 1.61 -7.65 12.07
C LEU A 49 2.61 -6.48 12.22
N SER A 50 3.55 -6.61 13.15
CA SER A 50 4.56 -5.59 13.40
C SER A 50 5.61 -5.48 12.29
N GLY A 51 5.67 -6.48 11.39
CA GLY A 51 6.70 -6.51 10.38
C GLY A 51 6.49 -5.61 9.17
N SER A 52 7.60 -5.28 8.54
CA SER A 52 7.67 -4.54 7.29
C SER A 52 8.79 -5.07 6.40
N ALA A 53 8.64 -4.89 5.09
CA ALA A 53 9.67 -5.21 4.12
C ALA A 53 9.81 -4.08 3.09
N PHE A 54 11.02 -3.83 2.63
CA PHE A 54 11.31 -2.82 1.62
C PHE A 54 12.37 -3.33 0.64
N PHE A 55 12.13 -3.19 -0.66
CA PHE A 55 13.11 -3.55 -1.68
C PHE A 55 12.91 -2.76 -2.98
N GLN A 56 13.95 -2.76 -3.82
CA GLN A 56 13.90 -2.28 -5.19
C GLN A 56 14.10 -3.44 -6.17
N TYR A 57 13.40 -3.42 -7.31
CA TYR A 57 13.49 -4.48 -8.32
C TYR A 57 13.66 -3.90 -9.72
N ILE A 58 14.16 -4.71 -10.65
CA ILE A 58 14.27 -4.34 -12.07
C ILE A 58 13.00 -4.83 -12.78
N PRO A 59 12.14 -3.93 -13.30
CA PRO A 59 10.95 -4.35 -14.03
C PRO A 59 11.33 -4.84 -15.43
N LEU A 60 10.69 -5.92 -15.87
CA LEU A 60 10.98 -6.58 -17.15
C LEU A 60 10.89 -5.66 -18.38
N GLN A 61 10.08 -4.61 -18.32
CA GLN A 61 9.77 -3.73 -19.46
C GLN A 61 10.37 -2.32 -19.35
N ALA A 62 11.03 -1.97 -18.24
CA ALA A 62 11.49 -0.61 -17.99
C ALA A 62 12.78 -0.58 -17.15
N THR A 63 13.88 -1.06 -17.72
CA THR A 63 15.16 -1.23 -17.03
C THR A 63 15.80 0.07 -16.52
N SER A 64 15.33 1.23 -16.98
CA SER A 64 15.74 2.55 -16.48
C SER A 64 15.02 2.99 -15.19
N LEU A 65 14.03 2.22 -14.74
CA LEU A 65 13.25 2.50 -13.53
C LEU A 65 13.62 1.51 -12.42
N TYR A 66 13.86 2.04 -11.22
CA TYR A 66 14.13 1.26 -10.01
C TYR A 66 12.99 1.43 -9.00
N PRO A 67 11.81 0.83 -9.27
CA PRO A 67 10.65 0.93 -8.42
C PRO A 67 10.93 0.42 -7.00
N GLN A 68 10.41 1.16 -6.03
CA GLN A 68 10.43 0.79 -4.62
C GLN A 68 9.14 0.09 -4.24
N VAL A 69 9.25 -1.01 -3.51
CA VAL A 69 8.12 -1.75 -2.96
C VAL A 69 8.17 -1.68 -1.44
N ARG A 70 7.08 -1.20 -0.82
CA ARG A 70 6.91 -1.13 0.64
C ARG A 70 5.84 -2.11 1.08
N GLY A 71 6.24 -3.08 1.89
CA GLY A 71 5.38 -4.11 2.46
C GLY A 71 5.08 -3.90 3.93
N ILE A 72 3.84 -4.20 4.31
CA ILE A 72 3.42 -4.41 5.69
C ILE A 72 3.02 -5.88 5.85
N GLU A 73 3.50 -6.50 6.93
CA GLU A 73 3.32 -7.93 7.16
C GLU A 73 1.90 -8.25 7.62
N PHE A 74 1.38 -9.40 7.17
CA PHE A 74 0.12 -9.97 7.63
C PHE A 74 0.23 -11.47 7.80
N GLU A 75 -0.68 -12.03 8.60
CA GLU A 75 -0.98 -13.44 8.49
C GLU A 75 -1.53 -13.74 7.10
N PHE A 76 -1.13 -14.87 6.51
CA PHE A 76 -1.55 -15.26 5.15
C PHE A 76 -3.07 -15.25 5.01
N SER A 77 -3.81 -15.78 5.99
CA SER A 77 -5.28 -15.84 6.01
C SER A 77 -5.94 -14.46 5.88
N VAL A 78 -5.46 -13.48 6.67
CA VAL A 78 -5.92 -12.09 6.64
C VAL A 78 -5.62 -11.43 5.30
N LEU A 79 -4.46 -11.74 4.73
CA LEU A 79 -4.03 -11.17 3.46
C LEU A 79 -4.90 -11.68 2.28
N MET A 80 -5.36 -12.93 2.33
CA MET A 80 -6.30 -13.48 1.34
C MET A 80 -7.65 -12.78 1.40
N GLN A 81 -8.15 -12.51 2.61
CA GLN A 81 -9.41 -11.80 2.81
C GLN A 81 -9.33 -10.36 2.26
N LYS A 82 -8.18 -9.69 2.42
CA LYS A 82 -7.99 -8.32 1.95
C LYS A 82 -7.84 -8.19 0.44
N THR A 83 -7.33 -9.21 -0.24
CA THR A 83 -7.00 -9.12 -1.66
C THR A 83 -8.08 -9.66 -2.59
N ASP A 84 -9.16 -10.24 -2.06
CA ASP A 84 -10.24 -10.85 -2.84
C ASP A 84 -9.69 -11.83 -3.90
N HIS A 85 -8.62 -12.56 -3.55
CA HIS A 85 -7.93 -13.49 -4.43
C HIS A 85 -7.96 -14.90 -3.84
N PRO A 86 -9.06 -15.66 -4.08
CA PRO A 86 -9.24 -16.99 -3.50
C PRO A 86 -8.23 -18.04 -3.99
N ARG A 87 -7.42 -17.72 -5.01
CA ARG A 87 -6.49 -18.66 -5.65
C ARG A 87 -5.06 -18.56 -5.17
N TYR A 88 -4.74 -17.63 -4.29
CA TYR A 88 -3.41 -17.53 -3.73
C TYR A 88 -3.09 -18.78 -2.90
N LYS A 89 -2.04 -19.49 -3.31
CA LYS A 89 -1.50 -20.63 -2.58
C LYS A 89 -0.35 -20.16 -1.70
N ARG A 90 -0.15 -20.79 -0.55
CA ARG A 90 1.05 -20.54 0.27
C ARG A 90 2.29 -20.90 -0.52
N LEU A 91 3.34 -20.10 -0.36
CA LEU A 91 4.67 -20.41 -0.87
C LEU A 91 5.22 -21.63 -0.12
N ASN A 92 5.69 -22.64 -0.85
CA ASN A 92 6.20 -23.89 -0.29
C ASN A 92 7.66 -23.75 0.21
N ILE A 93 7.87 -22.80 1.12
CA ILE A 93 9.14 -22.54 1.79
C ILE A 93 8.84 -22.29 3.28
N THR A 94 9.65 -22.85 4.16
CA THR A 94 9.47 -22.70 5.61
C THR A 94 9.87 -21.31 6.09
N GLY A 95 9.08 -20.72 6.99
CA GLY A 95 9.39 -19.42 7.61
C GLY A 95 9.17 -18.20 6.72
N VAL A 96 8.43 -18.36 5.63
CA VAL A 96 8.03 -17.25 4.75
C VAL A 96 7.14 -16.25 5.48
N ARG A 97 7.40 -14.97 5.23
CA ARG A 97 6.59 -13.85 5.70
C ARG A 97 5.84 -13.23 4.53
N TYR A 98 4.56 -12.91 4.72
CA TYR A 98 3.69 -12.39 3.67
C TYR A 98 3.40 -10.92 3.90
N TYR A 99 3.53 -10.13 2.85
CA TYR A 99 3.42 -8.68 2.90
C TYR A 99 2.44 -8.19 1.86
N MET A 100 1.65 -7.18 2.25
CA MET A 100 0.84 -6.41 1.33
C MET A 100 1.61 -5.17 0.91
N ASN A 101 1.68 -4.90 -0.39
CA ASN A 101 2.26 -3.67 -0.91
C ASN A 101 1.36 -2.49 -0.53
N ILE A 102 1.83 -1.69 0.42
CA ILE A 102 1.00 -0.65 1.05
C ILE A 102 0.65 0.47 0.08
N ASP A 103 1.57 0.81 -0.82
CA ASP A 103 1.37 1.85 -1.81
C ASP A 103 0.36 1.42 -2.84
N ARG A 104 0.50 0.18 -3.33
CA ARG A 104 -0.49 -0.38 -4.24
C ARG A 104 -1.86 -0.51 -3.58
N CYS A 105 -1.94 -0.93 -2.31
CA CYS A 105 -3.20 -0.96 -1.58
C CYS A 105 -3.85 0.44 -1.45
N ALA A 106 -3.09 1.47 -1.11
CA ALA A 106 -3.63 2.81 -0.88
C ALA A 106 -4.06 3.52 -2.18
N TYR A 107 -3.37 3.24 -3.29
CA TYR A 107 -3.63 3.87 -4.58
C TYR A 107 -4.53 3.05 -5.52
N LYS A 108 -4.77 1.76 -5.24
CA LYS A 108 -5.73 0.95 -6.00
C LYS A 108 -7.13 1.52 -5.79
N SER A 109 -7.71 2.07 -6.85
CA SER A 109 -9.12 2.47 -6.86
C SER A 109 -10.01 1.22 -6.71
N ASN A 110 -11.09 1.32 -5.94
CA ASN A 110 -12.10 0.25 -5.83
C ASN A 110 -12.82 -0.05 -7.16
N THR A 111 -12.56 0.74 -8.21
CA THR A 111 -13.04 0.44 -9.55
C THR A 111 -12.29 -0.79 -10.08
N ARG A 112 -13.01 -1.89 -10.33
CA ARG A 112 -12.54 -3.12 -11.03
C ARG A 112 -12.10 -2.84 -12.49
N SER A 113 -11.68 -1.63 -12.81
CA SER A 113 -11.08 -1.29 -14.08
C SER A 113 -9.62 -1.72 -14.05
N SER A 114 -9.35 -2.87 -14.67
CA SER A 114 -8.01 -3.33 -15.07
C SER A 114 -7.24 -2.31 -15.93
N ASN A 115 -7.89 -1.21 -16.33
CA ASN A 115 -7.36 -0.20 -17.26
C ASN A 115 -7.01 1.13 -16.58
N SER A 116 -6.86 1.15 -15.25
CA SER A 116 -6.12 2.24 -14.59
C SER A 116 -4.70 2.23 -15.14
N VAL A 117 -4.46 3.03 -16.18
CA VAL A 117 -3.13 3.30 -16.74
C VAL A 117 -2.24 3.59 -15.55
N LEU A 118 -1.23 2.74 -15.36
CA LEU A 118 -0.27 2.79 -14.26
C LEU A 118 0.66 3.99 -14.49
N THR A 119 0.12 5.21 -14.54
CA THR A 119 0.89 6.44 -14.76
C THR A 119 1.56 6.91 -13.48
N ASN A 120 1.15 6.38 -12.32
CA ASN A 120 1.73 6.78 -11.04
C ASN A 120 2.90 5.84 -10.66
N PRO A 121 4.15 6.34 -10.69
CA PRO A 121 5.33 5.53 -10.38
C PRO A 121 5.35 5.03 -8.92
N VAL A 122 4.41 5.48 -8.08
CA VAL A 122 4.27 5.02 -6.69
C VAL A 122 3.61 3.63 -6.59
N THR A 123 3.01 3.10 -7.67
CA THR A 123 2.17 1.88 -7.64
C THR A 123 2.82 0.61 -8.20
N TYR A 124 4.14 0.62 -8.41
CA TYR A 124 4.87 -0.54 -8.91
C TYR A 124 4.87 -1.73 -7.94
N GLY A 125 5.20 -2.91 -8.47
CA GLY A 125 5.20 -4.18 -7.74
C GLY A 125 3.83 -4.86 -7.70
N HIS A 126 3.76 -6.04 -7.08
CA HIS A 126 2.53 -6.83 -6.95
C HIS A 126 1.76 -6.41 -5.69
N ASP A 127 0.45 -6.62 -5.66
CA ASP A 127 -0.41 -6.32 -4.49
C ASP A 127 0.08 -7.06 -3.24
N VAL A 128 0.55 -8.29 -3.46
CA VAL A 128 1.03 -9.23 -2.45
C VAL A 128 2.41 -9.70 -2.85
N PHE A 129 3.29 -9.80 -1.86
CA PHE A 129 4.55 -10.48 -2.02
C PHE A 129 4.90 -11.27 -0.76
N ALA A 130 5.81 -12.22 -0.92
CA ALA A 130 6.35 -13.03 0.14
C ALA A 130 7.85 -12.77 0.24
N VAL A 131 8.42 -12.89 1.42
CA VAL A 131 9.87 -12.88 1.63
C VAL A 131 10.26 -14.14 2.38
N ASP A 132 11.38 -14.74 2.00
CA ASP A 132 11.95 -15.87 2.74
C ASP A 132 12.33 -15.50 4.19
N LYS A 133 12.61 -16.52 4.99
CA LYS A 133 12.92 -16.36 6.41
C LYS A 133 14.16 -15.49 6.63
N GLU A 134 15.12 -15.57 5.72
CA GLU A 134 16.41 -14.91 5.80
C GLU A 134 16.37 -13.45 5.32
N CYS A 135 15.28 -13.02 4.66
CA CYS A 135 15.14 -11.71 4.02
C CYS A 135 16.13 -11.49 2.86
N TYR A 136 16.34 -12.52 2.03
CA TYR A 136 17.18 -12.47 0.83
C TYR A 136 16.38 -12.50 -0.46
N ASN A 137 15.27 -13.24 -0.48
CA ASN A 137 14.47 -13.41 -1.68
C ASN A 137 13.04 -12.92 -1.42
N ALA A 138 12.57 -11.98 -2.24
CA ALA A 138 11.16 -11.65 -2.38
C ALA A 138 10.55 -12.38 -3.57
N PHE A 139 9.29 -12.79 -3.40
CA PHE A 139 8.50 -13.51 -4.36
C PHE A 139 7.18 -12.79 -4.59
N TYR A 140 6.69 -12.81 -5.82
CA TYR A 140 5.34 -12.37 -6.17
C TYR A 140 4.55 -13.52 -6.75
N PHE A 141 3.23 -13.43 -6.65
CA PHE A 141 2.35 -14.45 -7.20
C PHE A 141 1.75 -14.00 -8.53
N LYS A 142 1.93 -14.82 -9.56
CA LYS A 142 1.43 -14.60 -10.92
C LYS A 142 1.14 -15.96 -11.56
N ASP A 143 0.02 -16.06 -12.27
CA ASP A 143 -0.37 -17.27 -13.02
C ASP A 143 -0.37 -18.53 -12.15
N GLU A 144 -0.98 -18.42 -10.97
CA GLU A 144 -1.12 -19.50 -9.97
C GLU A 144 0.20 -20.03 -9.38
N LYS A 145 1.31 -19.31 -9.61
CA LYS A 145 2.65 -19.68 -9.15
C LYS A 145 3.36 -18.50 -8.49
N TRP A 146 4.30 -18.82 -7.61
CA TRP A 146 5.22 -17.84 -7.05
C TRP A 146 6.44 -17.71 -7.95
N TRP A 147 6.80 -16.47 -8.24
CA TRP A 147 7.97 -16.08 -9.01
C TRP A 147 8.87 -15.23 -8.13
N ARG A 148 10.18 -15.38 -8.28
CA ARG A 148 11.15 -14.54 -7.58
C ARG A 148 11.27 -13.20 -8.31
N TYR A 149 11.38 -12.11 -7.56
CA TYR A 149 11.77 -10.81 -8.13
C TYR A 149 13.24 -10.82 -8.57
N ASP A 150 13.54 -10.13 -9.66
CA ASP A 150 14.92 -9.80 -10.03
C ASP A 150 15.29 -8.44 -9.41
N PHE A 151 16.31 -8.42 -8.56
CA PHE A 151 16.68 -7.24 -7.78
C PHE A 151 17.85 -6.48 -8.39
N VAL A 152 17.93 -5.19 -8.09
CA VAL A 152 19.07 -4.34 -8.45
C VAL A 152 20.27 -4.72 -7.58
N SER A 153 21.19 -5.54 -8.08
CA SER A 153 22.45 -5.82 -7.39
C SER A 153 23.29 -4.54 -7.28
N TRP A 154 23.35 -3.91 -6.12
CA TRP A 154 24.39 -2.91 -5.85
C TRP A 154 25.29 -3.43 -4.74
N GLU A 155 26.31 -4.22 -5.11
CA GLU A 155 27.59 -4.42 -4.40
C GLU A 155 27.58 -4.91 -2.93
N THR A 156 26.44 -5.02 -2.23
CA THR A 156 26.34 -5.16 -0.75
C THR A 156 25.35 -6.24 -0.28
N LYS A 157 24.95 -7.18 -1.15
CA LYS A 157 24.20 -8.41 -0.81
C LYS A 157 22.85 -8.25 -0.05
N GLN A 158 22.34 -7.05 0.23
CA GLN A 158 21.03 -6.85 0.89
C GLN A 158 20.17 -5.81 0.16
N ASN A 159 19.44 -6.26 -0.86
CA ASN A 159 18.45 -5.44 -1.57
C ASN A 159 17.07 -5.42 -0.91
N ILE A 160 16.89 -6.23 0.14
CA ILE A 160 15.64 -6.37 0.88
C ILE A 160 15.92 -6.06 2.34
N PHE A 161 15.16 -5.12 2.88
CA PHE A 161 15.17 -4.74 4.28
C PHE A 161 13.91 -5.25 4.94
N CYS A 162 14.04 -6.13 5.93
CA CYS A 162 12.92 -6.62 6.73
C CYS A 162 13.03 -6.16 8.17
N HIS A 163 11.90 -5.78 8.76
CA HIS A 163 11.76 -5.50 10.18
C HIS A 163 10.67 -6.41 10.78
N PRO A 164 10.84 -6.94 12.01
CA PRO A 164 12.12 -7.13 12.66
C PRO A 164 13.09 -7.94 11.76
N PRO A 165 14.41 -7.79 11.95
CA PRO A 165 15.38 -8.59 11.22
C PRO A 165 15.14 -10.08 11.47
N SER A 166 15.50 -10.92 10.50
CA SER A 166 15.44 -12.36 10.65
C SER A 166 16.26 -12.79 11.87
N THR A 167 15.74 -13.73 12.67
CA THR A 167 16.37 -14.20 13.92
C THR A 167 17.75 -14.86 13.71
N SER A 168 18.15 -15.12 12.46
CA SER A 168 19.49 -15.59 12.11
C SER A 168 20.54 -14.48 11.99
N LYS A 169 20.16 -13.19 12.03
CA LYS A 169 21.11 -12.06 12.05
C LYS A 169 21.63 -11.78 13.46
N ASN A 170 22.19 -12.79 14.14
CA ASN A 170 23.12 -12.53 15.24
C ASN A 170 24.45 -12.13 14.63
N PHE A 171 24.61 -10.84 14.34
CA PHE A 171 25.92 -10.26 14.01
C PHE A 171 26.81 -10.37 15.25
N THR A 172 27.65 -11.39 15.29
CA THR A 172 28.85 -11.37 16.13
C THR A 172 29.82 -10.37 15.49
N TRP A 173 29.94 -9.20 16.12
CA TRP A 173 31.08 -8.33 15.90
C TRP A 173 32.29 -9.02 16.55
N SER A 174 33.16 -9.60 15.73
CA SER A 174 34.51 -10.03 16.11
C SER A 174 35.50 -8.92 15.78
#